data_AF-A0A914Q0M8-F1
#
_entry.id   AF-A0A914Q0M8-F1
#
_cell.length_a   1.000
_cell.length_b   1.000
_cell.length_c   1.000
_cell.angle_alpha   90.00
_cell.angle_beta   90.00
_cell.angle_gamma   90.00
#
_symmetry.space_group_name_H-M   'P 1'
#
loop_
_entity.id
_entity.type
_entity.pdbx_description
1 polymer ?
#
loop_
_entity_poly.entity_id
_entity_poly.type
_entity_poly.pdbx_seq_one_letter_code
_entity_poly.pdbx_strand_id
1 'polypeptide(L)'
;MRSTTKTHLAQHPDATACASTPQGWIGLFRNENEWYWSDETSAEYLNWFPNQPQADAGNVCVYMHLAPICNGKMGKFANAVPCDRVLKKYICKKDPEIKDDEKAKIIVPKTITLVSKKESCPEGWTFWNENCYKLYENSNWFDAESQCKLDSAHLASIHSHDENLFLADLMNHPGADACSAPPQGWIGLYTDDDFKSMKWSDGTPIDYQYWHPNQPILAAYAGNCIYMHIAPICGNKIGMFANSIRCNEKLAKFVCKKKPLQSNNKTAVSDPVALTPKLNDCLNGWSFWNGSCYKVFENANWFEAEKQCKMHHSHLASINSVEENLYLADLAQHPGATACLAEPQGWIGLMRENNQWKWVDGTSAANLNWFTGQPQADAANNCAYMHLAPICNGKMGKLSNYLPCDRVLKKFICKTSPSKSAELIMEQPKEVELPKVIT
;
A
#
# COMPACT_ATOMS: atom_id res chain seq x y z
N MET A 1 3.87 56.12 38.42
CA MET A 1 3.35 54.75 38.19
C MET A 1 2.69 54.72 36.82
N ARG A 2 3.36 54.18 35.80
CA ARG A 2 2.74 53.90 34.48
C ARG A 2 2.82 52.39 34.26
N SER A 3 1.65 51.77 34.17
CA SER A 3 1.47 50.34 33.92
C SER A 3 1.68 50.05 32.44
N THR A 4 2.60 49.14 32.12
CA THR A 4 2.79 48.58 30.79
C THR A 4 2.22 47.16 30.77
N THR A 5 1.12 46.96 30.05
CA THR A 5 0.58 45.65 29.68
C THR A 5 1.43 45.05 28.56
N LYS A 6 2.15 43.95 28.85
CA LYS A 6 2.74 43.08 27.83
C LYS A 6 1.68 42.05 27.42
N THR A 7 1.27 42.11 26.16
CA THR A 7 0.47 41.09 25.51
C THR A 7 1.37 39.87 25.26
N HIS A 8 1.19 38.79 26.03
CA HIS A 8 1.77 37.49 25.71
C HIS A 8 0.90 36.83 24.62
N LEU A 9 1.37 36.87 23.37
CA LEU A 9 0.94 35.91 22.36
C LEU A 9 1.39 34.52 22.81
N ALA A 10 0.42 33.67 23.15
CA ALA A 10 0.65 32.26 23.41
C ALA A 10 1.17 31.62 22.12
N GLN A 11 2.43 31.18 22.15
CA GLN A 11 2.97 30.29 21.13
C GLN A 11 2.30 28.92 21.29
N HIS A 12 1.59 28.49 20.24
CA HIS A 12 1.07 27.12 20.11
C HIS A 12 2.25 26.11 20.12
N PRO A 13 2.17 24.99 20.86
CA PRO A 13 3.28 24.02 20.97
C PRO A 13 3.56 23.19 19.70
N ASP A 14 2.69 23.21 18.69
CA ASP A 14 2.72 22.23 17.60
C ASP A 14 3.38 22.70 16.28
N ALA A 15 3.76 23.97 16.17
CA ALA A 15 4.42 24.48 14.96
C ALA A 15 5.87 23.99 14.80
N THR A 16 6.50 23.51 15.87
CA THR A 16 7.91 23.11 15.89
C THR A 16 8.18 21.67 15.41
N ALA A 17 7.17 20.80 15.33
CA ALA A 17 7.37 19.38 14.98
C ALA A 17 7.69 19.14 13.49
N CYS A 18 7.36 20.08 12.60
CA CYS A 18 7.61 19.96 11.16
C CYS A 18 8.94 20.59 10.69
N ALA A 19 9.63 21.34 11.55
CA ALA A 19 10.81 22.11 11.16
C ALA A 19 12.05 21.23 10.90
N SER A 20 12.05 19.97 11.34
CA SER A 20 13.17 19.03 11.21
C SER A 20 12.76 17.67 10.66
N THR A 21 11.94 17.66 9.59
CA THR A 21 11.61 16.39 8.91
C THR A 21 12.87 15.78 8.27
N PRO A 22 13.07 14.44 8.36
CA PRO A 22 14.09 13.80 7.56
C PRO A 22 13.82 14.06 6.08
N GLN A 23 14.81 14.67 5.43
CA GLN A 23 14.84 14.98 4.01
C GLN A 23 16.02 14.23 3.41
N GLY A 24 15.87 13.78 2.16
CA GLY A 24 16.95 13.13 1.43
C GLY A 24 17.14 13.75 0.07
N TRP A 25 18.40 13.93 -0.33
CA TRP A 25 18.71 14.27 -1.72
C TRP A 25 18.25 13.14 -2.65
N ILE A 26 17.67 13.53 -3.79
CA ILE A 26 17.34 12.66 -4.92
C ILE A 26 18.04 13.20 -6.17
N GLY A 27 18.12 12.38 -7.22
CA GLY A 27 18.83 12.73 -8.46
C GLY A 27 18.13 13.74 -9.38
N LEU A 28 16.96 14.29 -9.00
CA LEU A 28 16.24 15.26 -9.82
C LEU A 28 16.90 16.65 -9.69
N PHE A 29 17.16 17.30 -10.82
CA PHE A 29 17.73 18.64 -10.86
C PHE A 29 17.16 19.48 -12.01
N ARG A 30 17.23 20.80 -11.89
CA ARG A 30 16.82 21.75 -12.95
C ARG A 30 18.05 22.22 -13.72
N ASN A 31 18.01 22.11 -15.04
CA ASN A 31 18.94 22.83 -15.91
C ASN A 31 18.13 23.81 -16.77
N GLU A 32 18.52 25.08 -16.77
CA GLU A 32 17.73 26.18 -17.36
C GLU A 32 16.27 26.17 -16.87
N ASN A 33 15.33 25.74 -17.71
CA ASN A 33 13.89 25.70 -17.44
C ASN A 33 13.31 24.28 -17.36
N GLU A 34 14.14 23.25 -17.52
CA GLU A 34 13.70 21.85 -17.58
C GLU A 34 14.27 21.01 -16.44
N TRP A 35 13.54 19.95 -16.08
CA TRP A 35 13.92 19.01 -15.03
C TRP A 35 14.52 17.74 -15.63
N TYR A 36 15.62 17.28 -15.04
CA TYR A 36 16.39 16.13 -15.49
C TYR A 36 16.72 15.23 -14.31
N TRP A 37 16.77 13.91 -14.55
CA TRP A 37 17.34 12.97 -13.60
C TRP A 37 18.84 12.79 -13.85
N SER A 38 19.63 12.73 -12.78
CA SER A 38 21.08 12.56 -12.83
C SER A 38 21.55 11.22 -13.42
N ASP A 39 20.64 10.25 -13.56
CA ASP A 39 20.88 8.95 -14.20
C ASP A 39 20.40 8.91 -15.66
N GLU A 40 20.10 10.08 -16.26
CA GLU A 40 19.63 10.25 -17.64
C GLU A 40 18.25 9.62 -17.94
N THR A 41 17.53 9.17 -16.92
CA THR A 41 16.16 8.68 -17.09
C THR A 41 15.18 9.81 -17.37
N SER A 42 14.07 9.47 -18.03
CA SER A 42 13.04 10.46 -18.40
C SER A 42 12.39 11.10 -17.17
N ALA A 43 12.26 12.43 -17.17
CA ALA A 43 11.64 13.20 -16.09
C ALA A 43 10.11 13.34 -16.27
N GLU A 44 9.44 12.28 -16.72
CA GLU A 44 7.99 12.26 -16.97
C GLU A 44 7.15 12.24 -15.69
N TYR A 45 7.70 11.70 -14.60
CA TYR A 45 7.05 11.68 -13.30
C TYR A 45 7.65 12.74 -12.37
N LEU A 46 6.78 13.63 -11.85
CA LEU A 46 7.13 14.65 -10.87
C LEU A 46 6.08 14.66 -9.76
N ASN A 47 6.53 14.61 -8.49
CA ASN A 47 5.65 14.54 -7.32
C ASN A 47 5.86 15.73 -6.37
N TRP A 48 5.72 16.96 -6.88
CA TRP A 48 5.97 18.17 -6.11
C TRP A 48 5.05 18.32 -4.88
N PHE A 49 5.60 18.85 -3.80
CA PHE A 49 4.79 19.35 -2.67
C PHE A 49 4.01 20.60 -3.10
N PRO A 50 2.81 20.90 -2.55
CA PRO A 50 2.09 22.12 -2.88
C PRO A 50 2.98 23.37 -2.79
N ASN A 51 2.88 24.21 -3.82
CA ASN A 51 3.71 25.41 -4.02
C ASN A 51 5.21 25.14 -4.27
N GLN A 52 5.53 23.96 -4.80
CA GLN A 52 6.85 23.62 -5.35
C GLN A 52 6.71 23.24 -6.84
N PRO A 53 7.78 23.39 -7.65
CA PRO A 53 9.06 23.97 -7.29
C PRO A 53 8.95 25.49 -7.07
N GLN A 54 9.75 26.02 -6.15
CA GLN A 54 9.90 27.47 -5.98
C GLN A 54 10.66 28.04 -7.18
N ALA A 55 10.00 28.92 -7.95
CA ALA A 55 10.55 29.53 -9.14
C ALA A 55 11.80 30.38 -8.84
N ASP A 56 11.76 31.14 -7.75
CA ASP A 56 12.75 32.17 -7.39
C ASP A 56 13.85 31.68 -6.43
N ALA A 57 13.85 30.40 -6.05
CA ALA A 57 14.77 29.91 -5.04
C ALA A 57 16.23 29.85 -5.51
N GLY A 58 16.51 30.03 -6.81
CA GLY A 58 17.84 29.83 -7.40
C GLY A 58 18.38 28.39 -7.30
N ASN A 59 17.64 27.51 -6.62
CA ASN A 59 18.05 26.16 -6.27
C ASN A 59 17.64 25.19 -7.37
N VAL A 60 18.65 24.56 -7.96
CA VAL A 60 18.50 23.57 -9.02
C VAL A 60 18.39 22.13 -8.49
N CYS A 61 18.68 21.88 -7.21
CA CYS A 61 18.66 20.54 -6.63
C CYS A 61 17.34 20.26 -5.92
N VAL A 62 16.91 18.99 -5.96
CA VAL A 62 15.65 18.55 -5.36
C VAL A 62 15.89 17.56 -4.24
N TYR A 63 15.16 17.75 -3.14
CA TYR A 63 15.09 16.79 -2.05
C TYR A 63 13.67 16.23 -1.93
N MET A 64 13.58 15.03 -1.37
CA MET A 64 12.34 14.36 -1.04
C MET A 64 12.13 14.36 0.47
N HIS A 65 10.88 14.57 0.89
CA HIS A 65 10.48 14.43 2.29
C HIS A 65 10.31 12.94 2.65
N LEU A 66 11.04 12.49 3.68
CA LEU A 66 11.12 11.08 4.08
C LEU A 66 10.32 10.77 5.37
N ALA A 67 9.50 11.71 5.83
CA ALA A 67 8.81 11.63 7.12
C ALA A 67 7.30 11.37 6.94
N PRO A 68 6.75 10.29 7.51
CA PRO A 68 5.31 10.01 7.43
C PRO A 68 4.42 10.97 8.24
N ILE A 69 4.96 11.71 9.22
CA ILE A 69 4.18 12.42 10.26
C ILE A 69 3.91 13.91 9.90
N CYS A 70 4.10 14.35 8.64
CA CYS A 70 4.03 15.79 8.34
C CYS A 70 3.13 16.13 7.14
N ASN A 71 1.85 16.41 7.41
CA ASN A 71 0.92 17.05 6.47
C ASN A 71 0.95 16.49 5.03
N GLY A 72 1.03 15.17 4.85
CA GLY A 72 1.07 14.55 3.51
C GLY A 72 2.35 14.80 2.71
N LYS A 73 3.45 15.21 3.35
CA LYS A 73 4.74 15.50 2.68
C LYS A 73 5.47 14.25 2.21
N MET A 74 5.19 13.07 2.75
CA MET A 74 5.99 11.88 2.47
C MET A 74 6.06 11.59 0.97
N GLY A 75 7.28 11.40 0.44
CA GLY A 75 7.50 11.14 -0.98
C GLY A 75 7.39 12.38 -1.89
N LYS A 76 6.98 13.55 -1.36
CA LYS A 76 6.84 14.78 -2.14
C LYS A 76 8.19 15.48 -2.34
N PHE A 77 8.35 16.08 -3.50
CA PHE A 77 9.57 16.77 -3.96
C PHE A 77 9.54 18.25 -3.59
N ALA A 78 10.71 18.83 -3.30
CA ALA A 78 10.88 20.26 -3.05
C ALA A 78 12.29 20.73 -3.42
N ASN A 79 12.42 22.00 -3.80
CA ASN A 79 13.70 22.67 -4.11
C ASN A 79 13.95 23.91 -3.23
N ALA A 80 13.28 23.99 -2.08
CA ALA A 80 13.36 25.14 -1.17
C ALA A 80 14.71 25.26 -0.42
N VAL A 81 15.66 24.35 -0.63
CA VAL A 81 16.96 24.35 0.05
C VAL A 81 18.09 24.36 -0.98
N PRO A 82 19.20 25.07 -0.70
CA PRO A 82 20.30 25.15 -1.64
C PRO A 82 21.06 23.83 -1.74
N CYS A 83 21.66 23.60 -2.91
CA CYS A 83 22.37 22.36 -3.24
C CYS A 83 23.54 22.05 -2.29
N ASP A 84 24.17 23.08 -1.73
CA ASP A 84 25.27 22.98 -0.77
C ASP A 84 24.80 22.63 0.65
N ARG A 85 23.49 22.60 0.89
CA ARG A 85 22.93 22.19 2.17
C ARG A 85 23.23 20.72 2.42
N VAL A 86 23.90 20.46 3.54
CA VAL A 86 24.13 19.11 4.03
C VAL A 86 22.83 18.53 4.57
N LEU A 87 22.15 17.70 3.76
CA LEU A 87 21.07 16.84 4.23
C LEU A 87 21.65 15.56 4.84
N LYS A 88 21.00 15.05 5.89
CA LYS A 88 21.47 13.85 6.61
C LYS A 88 21.30 12.55 5.82
N LYS A 89 20.58 12.58 4.70
CA LYS A 89 20.21 11.41 3.90
C LYS A 89 20.29 11.74 2.41
N TYR A 90 20.48 10.70 1.61
CA TYR A 90 20.39 10.70 0.16
C TYR A 90 20.01 9.28 -0.30
N ILE A 91 19.43 9.16 -1.48
CA ILE A 91 18.98 7.87 -2.03
C ILE A 91 19.83 7.56 -3.24
N CYS A 92 20.48 6.39 -3.24
CA CYS A 92 21.23 5.90 -4.40
C CYS A 92 20.38 4.85 -5.14
N LYS A 93 20.41 4.90 -6.47
CA LYS A 93 19.86 3.88 -7.35
C LYS A 93 21.03 3.15 -8.01
N LYS A 94 21.00 1.82 -8.03
CA LYS A 94 21.96 0.97 -8.74
C LYS A 94 21.17 -0.02 -9.58
N ASP A 95 21.38 0.01 -10.89
CA ASP A 95 20.80 -1.00 -11.76
C ASP A 95 21.49 -2.36 -11.50
N PRO A 96 20.75 -3.47 -11.60
CA PRO A 96 21.35 -4.79 -11.46
C PRO A 96 22.50 -4.98 -12.46
N GLU A 97 23.62 -5.54 -11.99
CA GLU A 97 24.77 -5.87 -12.84
C GLU A 97 24.41 -7.04 -13.76
N ILE A 98 23.89 -6.73 -14.94
CA ILE A 98 23.64 -7.71 -16.00
C ILE A 98 24.97 -8.02 -16.68
N LYS A 99 25.41 -9.29 -16.62
CA LYS A 99 26.60 -9.77 -17.34
C LYS A 99 26.42 -9.50 -18.83
N ASP A 100 27.49 -9.08 -19.52
CA ASP A 100 27.41 -8.62 -20.92
C ASP A 100 26.80 -9.66 -21.89
N ASP A 101 26.85 -10.96 -21.55
CA ASP A 101 26.24 -12.03 -22.33
C ASP A 101 24.69 -12.05 -22.29
N GLU A 102 24.06 -11.42 -21.28
CA GLU A 102 22.60 -11.28 -21.18
C GLU A 102 22.08 -9.97 -21.78
N LYS A 103 22.93 -8.95 -21.98
CA LYS A 103 22.58 -7.72 -22.72
C LYS A 103 22.19 -8.01 -24.18
N ALA A 104 22.71 -9.09 -24.77
CA ALA A 104 22.35 -9.50 -26.12
C ALA A 104 21.02 -10.26 -26.22
N LYS A 105 20.44 -10.71 -25.10
CA LYS A 105 19.11 -11.35 -25.04
C LYS A 105 18.01 -10.39 -24.64
N ILE A 106 18.35 -9.28 -23.99
CA ILE A 106 17.44 -8.17 -23.80
C ILE A 106 17.50 -7.33 -25.08
N ILE A 107 16.55 -7.54 -25.98
CA ILE A 107 16.25 -6.56 -27.03
C ILE A 107 15.70 -5.33 -26.30
N VAL A 108 16.58 -4.45 -25.82
CA VAL A 108 16.20 -3.07 -25.55
C VAL A 108 15.99 -2.47 -26.93
N PRO A 109 14.77 -2.04 -27.31
CA PRO A 109 14.56 -1.42 -28.60
C PRO A 109 15.31 -0.08 -28.62
N LYS A 110 16.55 -0.10 -29.12
CA LYS A 110 17.27 1.11 -29.43
C LYS A 110 16.63 1.67 -30.70
N THR A 111 16.05 2.87 -30.55
CA THR A 111 15.34 3.65 -31.57
C THR A 111 14.11 2.98 -32.18
N ILE A 112 13.00 2.99 -31.43
CA ILE A 112 11.69 3.18 -32.07
C ILE A 112 11.47 4.70 -32.09
N THR A 113 11.48 5.30 -33.28
CA THR A 113 10.78 6.56 -33.52
C THR A 113 9.30 6.32 -33.24
N LEU A 114 8.91 6.45 -31.97
CA LEU A 114 7.52 6.45 -31.55
C LEU A 114 6.92 7.75 -32.06
N VAL A 115 6.11 7.65 -33.11
CA VAL A 115 5.01 8.59 -33.30
C VAL A 115 4.21 8.52 -31.99
N SER A 116 4.36 9.55 -31.15
CA SER A 116 3.78 9.62 -29.81
C SER A 116 2.26 9.57 -29.92
N LYS A 117 1.68 8.37 -29.82
CA LYS A 117 0.26 8.22 -29.53
C LYS A 117 0.13 8.44 -28.03
N LYS A 118 -0.04 9.70 -27.63
CA LYS A 118 -0.13 10.10 -26.23
C LYS A 118 -1.35 9.42 -25.61
N GLU A 119 -1.12 8.42 -24.77
CA GLU A 119 -2.14 7.88 -23.86
C GLU A 119 -2.39 8.92 -22.77
N SER A 120 -3.08 10.00 -23.13
CA SER A 120 -3.36 11.10 -22.21
C SER A 120 -4.75 10.95 -21.61
N CYS A 121 -4.86 11.26 -20.31
CA CYS A 121 -6.16 11.45 -19.68
C CYS A 121 -6.87 12.69 -20.25
N PRO A 122 -8.21 12.70 -20.28
CA PRO A 122 -8.96 13.89 -20.66
C PRO A 122 -8.66 15.08 -19.73
N GLU A 123 -8.98 16.28 -20.17
CA GLU A 123 -8.82 17.50 -19.36
C GLU A 123 -9.54 17.36 -18.00
N GLY A 124 -8.85 17.76 -16.92
CA GLY A 124 -9.37 17.65 -15.55
C GLY A 124 -9.27 16.25 -14.93
N TRP A 125 -8.61 15.28 -15.60
CA TRP A 125 -8.29 13.97 -15.06
C TRP A 125 -6.80 13.85 -14.74
N THR A 126 -6.49 13.19 -13.63
CA THR A 126 -5.13 12.90 -13.18
C THR A 126 -4.71 11.53 -13.69
N PHE A 127 -3.61 11.46 -14.44
CA PHE A 127 -3.01 10.19 -14.85
C PHE A 127 -2.19 9.60 -13.71
N TRP A 128 -2.44 8.35 -13.37
CA TRP A 128 -1.61 7.59 -12.44
C TRP A 128 -1.66 6.10 -12.80
N ASN A 129 -0.51 5.45 -12.92
CA ASN A 129 -0.36 4.02 -13.19
C ASN A 129 -1.31 3.48 -14.29
N GLU A 130 -1.25 4.05 -15.49
CA GLU A 130 -2.08 3.65 -16.66
C GLU A 130 -3.59 3.82 -16.50
N ASN A 131 -4.02 4.65 -15.55
CA ASN A 131 -5.42 4.98 -15.31
C ASN A 131 -5.61 6.49 -15.16
N CYS A 132 -6.84 6.94 -15.37
CA CYS A 132 -7.26 8.32 -15.24
C CYS A 132 -8.22 8.43 -14.06
N TYR A 133 -7.95 9.37 -13.16
CA TYR A 133 -8.74 9.61 -11.95
C TYR A 133 -9.28 11.02 -11.92
N LYS A 134 -10.50 11.22 -11.42
CA LYS A 134 -11.08 12.55 -11.23
C LYS A 134 -11.78 12.63 -9.89
N LEU A 135 -11.39 13.66 -9.12
CA LEU A 135 -11.92 13.95 -7.80
C LEU A 135 -13.19 14.78 -7.89
N TYR A 136 -14.17 14.44 -7.07
CA TYR A 136 -15.41 15.16 -6.88
C TYR A 136 -15.72 15.33 -5.40
N GLU A 137 -16.71 16.16 -5.09
CA GLU A 137 -17.06 16.56 -3.72
C GLU A 137 -18.52 16.26 -3.39
N ASN A 138 -18.79 16.04 -2.10
CA ASN A 138 -20.11 16.09 -1.47
C ASN A 138 -21.23 15.31 -2.19
N SER A 139 -21.17 13.98 -2.11
CA SER A 139 -22.19 13.12 -2.72
C SER A 139 -22.49 11.89 -1.89
N ASN A 140 -23.67 11.31 -2.10
CA ASN A 140 -23.97 9.95 -1.68
C ASN A 140 -23.42 8.95 -2.72
N TRP A 141 -23.37 7.67 -2.37
CA TRP A 141 -22.70 6.66 -3.20
C TRP A 141 -23.40 6.47 -4.55
N PHE A 142 -24.73 6.46 -4.58
CA PHE A 142 -25.51 6.23 -5.80
C PHE A 142 -25.36 7.37 -6.82
N ASP A 143 -25.44 8.62 -6.34
CA ASP A 143 -25.23 9.81 -7.16
C ASP A 143 -23.78 9.92 -7.61
N ALA A 144 -22.83 9.50 -6.76
CA ALA A 144 -21.41 9.51 -7.09
C ALA A 144 -21.08 8.52 -8.22
N GLU A 145 -21.60 7.29 -8.16
CA GLU A 145 -21.46 6.31 -9.24
C GLU A 145 -22.15 6.79 -10.53
N SER A 146 -23.33 7.40 -10.41
CA SER A 146 -24.05 7.98 -11.56
C SER A 146 -23.24 9.09 -12.22
N GLN A 147 -22.60 9.95 -11.43
CA GLN A 147 -21.70 10.99 -11.93
C GLN A 147 -20.49 10.37 -12.64
N CYS A 148 -19.86 9.35 -12.08
CA CYS A 148 -18.75 8.67 -12.74
C CYS A 148 -19.18 8.04 -14.08
N LYS A 149 -20.38 7.44 -14.15
CA LYS A 149 -20.93 6.89 -15.40
C LYS A 149 -21.17 7.96 -16.46
N LEU A 150 -21.66 9.15 -16.08
CA LEU A 150 -21.80 10.29 -17.01
C LEU A 150 -20.45 10.67 -17.64
N ASP A 151 -19.37 10.50 -16.89
CA ASP A 151 -18.00 10.74 -17.32
C ASP A 151 -17.33 9.55 -18.05
N SER A 152 -18.11 8.53 -18.42
CA SER A 152 -17.64 7.25 -19.00
C SER A 152 -16.59 6.57 -18.11
N ALA A 153 -16.83 6.59 -16.80
CA ALA A 153 -15.99 6.05 -15.75
C ALA A 153 -16.87 5.31 -14.72
N HIS A 154 -16.24 4.83 -13.66
CA HIS A 154 -16.90 4.28 -12.49
C HIS A 154 -16.25 4.85 -11.23
N LEU A 155 -16.89 4.73 -10.07
CA LEU A 155 -16.19 4.97 -8.80
C LEU A 155 -14.93 4.12 -8.74
N ALA A 156 -13.86 4.68 -8.18
CA ALA A 156 -12.54 4.09 -8.25
C ALA A 156 -12.47 2.72 -7.58
N SER A 157 -12.03 1.72 -8.35
CA SER A 157 -11.49 0.46 -7.87
C SER A 157 -10.04 0.60 -7.41
N ILE A 158 -9.63 -0.22 -6.44
CA ILE A 158 -8.29 -0.20 -5.86
C ILE A 158 -7.71 -1.60 -5.94
N HIS A 159 -6.54 -1.74 -6.59
CA HIS A 159 -5.88 -3.01 -6.86
C HIS A 159 -4.44 -3.08 -6.31
N SER A 160 -4.01 -2.04 -5.58
CA SER A 160 -2.69 -2.01 -4.95
C SER A 160 -2.67 -1.04 -3.76
N HIS A 161 -1.68 -1.23 -2.88
CA HIS A 161 -1.47 -0.32 -1.77
C HIS A 161 -1.05 1.08 -2.25
N ASP A 162 -0.23 1.16 -3.30
CA ASP A 162 0.18 2.44 -3.87
C ASP A 162 -1.00 3.20 -4.47
N GLU A 163 -1.93 2.50 -5.12
CA GLU A 163 -3.18 3.08 -5.60
C GLU A 163 -4.05 3.57 -4.43
N ASN A 164 -4.11 2.79 -3.35
CA ASN A 164 -4.83 3.17 -2.13
C ASN A 164 -4.28 4.46 -1.51
N LEU A 165 -2.96 4.55 -1.37
CA LEU A 165 -2.29 5.75 -0.85
C LEU A 165 -2.47 6.94 -1.78
N PHE A 166 -2.35 6.72 -3.10
CA PHE A 166 -2.61 7.75 -4.10
C PHE A 166 -4.03 8.30 -4.01
N LEU A 167 -5.05 7.45 -3.90
CA LEU A 167 -6.43 7.89 -3.75
C LEU A 167 -6.69 8.61 -2.42
N ALA A 168 -6.08 8.14 -1.33
CA ALA A 168 -6.16 8.82 -0.05
C ALA A 168 -5.53 10.22 -0.09
N ASP A 169 -4.41 10.39 -0.79
CA ASP A 169 -3.76 11.68 -1.02
C ASP A 169 -4.58 12.57 -1.96
N LEU A 170 -5.10 12.01 -3.05
CA LEU A 170 -5.95 12.71 -4.00
C LEU A 170 -7.22 13.27 -3.34
N MET A 171 -7.82 12.50 -2.43
CA MET A 171 -9.00 12.92 -1.67
C MET A 171 -8.69 13.71 -0.40
N ASN A 172 -7.41 13.93 -0.07
CA ASN A 172 -7.00 14.54 1.19
C ASN A 172 -7.71 15.89 1.39
N HIS A 173 -8.26 16.09 2.60
CA HIS A 173 -9.01 17.30 2.95
C HIS A 173 -8.20 18.15 3.94
N PRO A 174 -7.35 19.08 3.46
CA PRO A 174 -6.61 19.97 4.35
C PRO A 174 -7.58 20.86 5.15
N GLY A 175 -7.30 21.06 6.44
CA GLY A 175 -8.04 21.97 7.32
C GLY A 175 -9.16 21.35 8.18
N ALA A 176 -9.36 20.03 8.14
CA ALA A 176 -10.31 19.36 9.04
C ALA A 176 -9.64 19.02 10.39
N ASP A 177 -9.67 19.95 11.34
CA ASP A 177 -9.21 19.76 12.74
C ASP A 177 -10.14 18.83 13.56
N ALA A 178 -10.99 18.03 12.93
CA ALA A 178 -12.05 17.29 13.61
C ALA A 178 -11.74 15.79 13.70
N CYS A 179 -10.90 15.38 14.65
CA CYS A 179 -10.82 13.96 15.01
C CYS A 179 -12.11 13.39 15.62
N SER A 180 -13.08 14.24 15.92
CA SER A 180 -14.44 13.85 16.28
C SER A 180 -15.25 13.34 15.07
N ALA A 181 -14.89 13.73 13.83
CA ALA A 181 -15.56 13.31 12.59
C ALA A 181 -14.59 13.42 11.39
N PRO A 182 -13.68 12.44 11.17
CA PRO A 182 -12.69 12.52 10.11
C PRO A 182 -13.38 12.47 8.73
N PRO A 183 -13.04 13.34 7.77
CA PRO A 183 -13.62 13.28 6.43
C PRO A 183 -13.38 11.90 5.79
N GLN A 184 -14.39 11.44 5.05
CA GLN A 184 -14.39 10.17 4.34
C GLN A 184 -14.65 10.39 2.84
N GLY A 185 -14.20 9.44 2.02
CA GLY A 185 -14.42 9.43 0.58
C GLY A 185 -15.05 8.15 0.09
N TRP A 186 -16.04 8.24 -0.80
CA TRP A 186 -16.61 7.06 -1.45
C TRP A 186 -15.63 6.44 -2.46
N ILE A 187 -15.58 5.11 -2.45
CA ILE A 187 -14.89 4.29 -3.45
C ILE A 187 -15.88 3.32 -4.10
N GLY A 188 -15.49 2.65 -5.18
CA GLY A 188 -16.40 1.81 -5.97
C GLY A 188 -16.79 0.49 -5.33
N LEU A 189 -16.28 0.17 -4.13
CA LEU A 189 -16.56 -1.09 -3.46
C LEU A 189 -17.94 -1.03 -2.82
N TYR A 190 -18.75 -2.04 -3.09
CA TYR A 190 -20.08 -2.21 -2.52
C TYR A 190 -20.40 -3.70 -2.30
N THR A 191 -21.45 -3.98 -1.54
CA THR A 191 -21.95 -5.32 -1.25
C THR A 191 -23.34 -5.51 -1.85
N ASP A 192 -23.73 -6.77 -2.08
CA ASP A 192 -25.14 -7.09 -2.30
C ASP A 192 -25.96 -6.93 -1.01
N ASP A 193 -27.30 -6.95 -1.16
CA ASP A 193 -28.26 -6.67 -0.09
C ASP A 193 -28.19 -7.65 1.10
N ASP A 194 -27.51 -8.80 0.92
CA ASP A 194 -27.34 -9.85 1.94
C ASP A 194 -25.89 -9.92 2.49
N PHE A 195 -24.98 -9.01 2.10
CA PHE A 195 -23.54 -9.12 2.38
C PHE A 195 -22.89 -10.45 1.94
N LYS A 196 -23.52 -11.17 1.01
CA LYS A 196 -23.04 -12.46 0.46
C LYS A 196 -21.90 -12.26 -0.51
N SER A 197 -21.85 -11.13 -1.22
CA SER A 197 -20.77 -10.82 -2.15
C SER A 197 -20.43 -9.34 -2.18
N MET A 198 -19.13 -9.03 -2.13
CA MET A 198 -18.58 -7.69 -2.34
C MET A 198 -18.10 -7.57 -3.80
N LYS A 199 -18.28 -6.40 -4.42
CA LYS A 199 -17.90 -6.14 -5.82
C LYS A 199 -17.44 -4.70 -6.01
N TRP A 200 -16.53 -4.47 -6.96
CA TRP A 200 -16.27 -3.13 -7.48
C TRP A 200 -17.32 -2.74 -8.51
N SER A 201 -17.74 -1.47 -8.52
CA SER A 201 -18.78 -0.95 -9.44
C SER A 201 -18.36 -0.98 -10.91
N ASP A 202 -17.05 -1.00 -11.20
CA ASP A 202 -16.47 -1.15 -12.53
C ASP A 202 -16.32 -2.62 -12.99
N GLY A 203 -16.71 -3.57 -12.15
CA GLY A 203 -16.65 -5.01 -12.43
C GLY A 203 -15.24 -5.63 -12.35
N THR A 204 -14.23 -4.87 -11.91
CA THR A 204 -12.88 -5.40 -11.68
C THR A 204 -12.87 -6.38 -10.49
N PRO A 205 -11.92 -7.33 -10.44
CA PRO A 205 -11.84 -8.29 -9.34
C PRO A 205 -11.47 -7.61 -8.02
N ILE A 206 -11.91 -8.19 -6.91
CA ILE A 206 -11.46 -7.78 -5.57
C ILE A 206 -10.15 -8.51 -5.26
N ASP A 207 -9.03 -7.86 -5.58
CA ASP A 207 -7.66 -8.34 -5.37
C ASP A 207 -6.91 -7.54 -4.28
N TYR A 208 -7.46 -6.41 -3.85
CA TYR A 208 -6.91 -5.57 -2.78
C TYR A 208 -8.01 -5.08 -1.83
N GLN A 209 -7.73 -5.16 -0.51
CA GLN A 209 -8.61 -4.66 0.54
C GLN A 209 -7.78 -4.13 1.71
N TYR A 210 -8.18 -3.01 2.31
CA TYR A 210 -7.46 -2.39 3.43
C TYR A 210 -8.41 -1.99 4.55
N TRP A 211 -9.08 -2.96 5.17
CA TRP A 211 -10.13 -2.71 6.16
C TRP A 211 -9.62 -2.10 7.46
N HIS A 212 -10.39 -1.15 8.00
CA HIS A 212 -10.24 -0.72 9.39
C HIS A 212 -10.53 -1.90 10.35
N PRO A 213 -9.90 -1.96 11.55
CA PRO A 213 -10.17 -3.02 12.52
C PRO A 213 -11.66 -3.20 12.79
N ASN A 214 -12.10 -4.46 12.81
CA ASN A 214 -13.50 -4.88 12.99
C ASN A 214 -14.46 -4.41 11.86
N GLN A 215 -13.94 -4.19 10.65
CA GLN A 215 -14.71 -3.98 9.43
C GLN A 215 -14.46 -5.11 8.42
N PRO A 216 -15.35 -5.36 7.45
CA PRO A 216 -16.69 -4.76 7.34
C PRO A 216 -17.61 -5.23 8.47
N ILE A 217 -18.56 -4.38 8.86
CA ILE A 217 -19.64 -4.75 9.77
C ILE A 217 -20.62 -5.63 8.99
N LEU A 218 -20.75 -6.89 9.39
CA LEU A 218 -21.64 -7.89 8.77
C LEU A 218 -23.05 -7.88 9.40
N ALA A 219 -23.61 -6.69 9.65
CA ALA A 219 -24.91 -6.54 10.31
C ALA A 219 -25.90 -5.79 9.42
N ALA A 220 -27.19 -6.08 9.56
CA ALA A 220 -28.28 -5.51 8.75
C ALA A 220 -28.40 -3.97 8.79
N TYR A 221 -27.70 -3.30 9.73
CA TYR A 221 -27.66 -1.84 9.84
C TYR A 221 -26.40 -1.21 9.23
N ALA A 222 -25.44 -2.01 8.76
CA ALA A 222 -24.27 -1.54 8.05
C ALA A 222 -24.64 -1.10 6.63
N GLY A 223 -23.89 -0.14 6.07
CA GLY A 223 -24.08 0.27 4.69
C GLY A 223 -23.56 -0.80 3.73
N ASN A 224 -24.26 -0.98 2.60
CA ASN A 224 -23.77 -1.81 1.49
C ASN A 224 -22.66 -1.10 0.70
N CYS A 225 -22.30 0.13 1.05
CA CYS A 225 -21.33 0.95 0.34
C CYS A 225 -20.09 1.17 1.20
N ILE A 226 -18.92 1.07 0.58
CA ILE A 226 -17.65 1.20 1.28
C ILE A 226 -17.07 2.59 1.03
N TYR A 227 -16.58 3.20 2.09
CA TYR A 227 -15.79 4.41 2.04
C TYR A 227 -14.38 4.15 2.55
N MET A 228 -13.45 5.04 2.22
CA MET A 228 -12.12 5.09 2.82
C MET A 228 -11.92 6.36 3.67
N HIS A 229 -11.11 6.26 4.71
CA HIS A 229 -10.71 7.41 5.51
C HIS A 229 -9.66 8.26 4.78
N ILE A 230 -9.89 9.57 4.70
CA ILE A 230 -9.05 10.51 3.92
C ILE A 230 -8.42 11.61 4.79
N ALA A 231 -8.47 11.43 6.11
CA ALA A 231 -7.97 12.37 7.11
C ALA A 231 -6.60 11.93 7.67
N PRO A 232 -5.52 12.72 7.52
CA PRO A 232 -4.18 12.34 8.00
C PRO A 232 -4.02 12.38 9.53
N ILE A 233 -4.85 13.18 10.21
CA ILE A 233 -4.60 13.63 11.59
C ILE A 233 -5.09 12.62 12.65
N CYS A 234 -5.99 11.70 12.29
CA CYS A 234 -6.76 10.94 13.27
C CYS A 234 -6.41 9.44 13.27
N GLY A 235 -5.47 9.06 14.14
CA GLY A 235 -5.23 7.66 14.54
C GLY A 235 -4.59 6.74 13.50
N ASN A 236 -3.85 7.26 12.51
CA ASN A 236 -3.21 6.49 11.43
C ASN A 236 -4.18 5.62 10.61
N LYS A 237 -5.42 6.08 10.42
CA LYS A 237 -6.47 5.32 9.71
C LYS A 237 -6.59 5.67 8.22
N ILE A 238 -5.73 6.56 7.72
CA ILE A 238 -5.78 7.02 6.33
C ILE A 238 -5.72 5.83 5.37
N GLY A 239 -6.55 5.85 4.34
CA GLY A 239 -6.65 4.77 3.38
C GLY A 239 -7.53 3.61 3.82
N MET A 240 -7.85 3.46 5.11
CA MET A 240 -8.58 2.28 5.59
C MET A 240 -10.05 2.30 5.20
N PHE A 241 -10.59 1.13 4.85
CA PHE A 241 -11.95 0.92 4.40
C PHE A 241 -12.91 0.68 5.57
N ALA A 242 -14.13 1.17 5.44
CA ALA A 242 -15.21 0.91 6.39
C ALA A 242 -16.59 1.03 5.71
N ASN A 243 -17.60 0.42 6.32
CA ASN A 243 -18.98 0.42 5.82
C ASN A 243 -19.99 0.87 6.89
N SER A 244 -19.55 1.63 7.88
CA SER A 244 -20.39 2.11 8.98
C SER A 244 -21.32 3.28 8.61
N ILE A 245 -21.26 3.78 7.38
CA ILE A 245 -22.04 4.91 6.87
C ILE A 245 -22.97 4.39 5.77
N ARG A 246 -24.24 4.78 5.79
CA ARG A 246 -25.23 4.32 4.80
C ARG A 246 -24.95 4.96 3.44
N CYS A 247 -25.25 4.22 2.37
CA CYS A 247 -25.05 4.66 0.98
C CYS A 247 -25.69 6.01 0.63
N ASN A 248 -26.82 6.35 1.26
CA ASN A 248 -27.57 7.60 1.03
C ASN A 248 -26.98 8.82 1.75
N GLU A 249 -26.04 8.61 2.68
CA GLU A 249 -25.36 9.72 3.36
C GLU A 249 -24.36 10.37 2.42
N LYS A 250 -24.20 11.69 2.55
CA LYS A 250 -23.24 12.44 1.75
C LYS A 250 -21.86 12.42 2.42
N LEU A 251 -20.85 11.96 1.68
CA LEU A 251 -19.46 12.03 2.09
C LEU A 251 -18.74 13.19 1.44
N ALA A 252 -17.62 13.60 2.03
CA ALA A 252 -16.90 14.80 1.64
C ALA A 252 -16.37 14.73 0.20
N LYS A 253 -15.88 13.56 -0.23
CA LYS A 253 -15.26 13.36 -1.55
C LYS A 253 -15.66 12.02 -2.17
N PHE A 254 -15.42 11.88 -3.47
CA PHE A 254 -15.39 10.60 -4.18
C PHE A 254 -14.48 10.71 -5.40
N VAL A 255 -13.97 9.58 -5.89
CA VAL A 255 -13.07 9.55 -7.06
C VAL A 255 -13.63 8.63 -8.13
N CYS A 256 -13.67 9.11 -9.36
CA CYS A 256 -13.95 8.31 -10.55
C CYS A 256 -12.66 7.81 -11.18
N LYS A 257 -12.67 6.60 -11.76
CA LYS A 257 -11.54 5.96 -12.46
C LYS A 257 -11.96 5.47 -13.84
N LYS A 258 -11.10 5.65 -14.84
CA LYS A 258 -11.23 5.05 -16.18
C LYS A 258 -9.89 4.82 -16.84
N LYS A 259 -9.88 4.04 -17.93
CA LYS A 259 -8.68 3.92 -18.78
C LYS A 259 -8.45 5.18 -19.63
N PRO A 260 -7.18 5.49 -19.98
CA PRO A 260 -6.86 6.55 -20.93
C PRO A 260 -7.58 6.35 -22.27
N LEU A 261 -7.83 7.45 -22.98
CA LEU A 261 -8.51 7.40 -24.28
C LEU A 261 -7.66 6.60 -25.27
N GLN A 262 -8.08 5.38 -25.59
CA GLN A 262 -7.48 4.62 -26.69
C GLN A 262 -7.93 5.24 -28.01
N SER A 263 -6.97 5.73 -28.80
CA SER A 263 -7.27 6.17 -30.17
C SER A 263 -7.68 4.94 -31.01
N ASN A 264 -8.97 4.86 -31.30
CA ASN A 264 -9.62 3.78 -32.05
C ASN A 264 -8.89 3.47 -33.36
N ASN A 265 -8.36 2.25 -33.45
CA ASN A 265 -8.27 1.50 -34.70
C ASN A 265 -8.18 0.00 -34.39
N LYS A 266 -9.16 -0.53 -33.66
CA LYS A 266 -9.43 -1.97 -33.66
C LYS A 266 -10.92 -2.19 -33.85
N THR A 267 -11.24 -2.64 -35.05
CA THR A 267 -12.50 -3.28 -35.43
C THR A 267 -12.85 -4.31 -34.38
N ALA A 268 -14.05 -4.20 -33.80
CA ALA A 268 -14.60 -5.18 -32.89
C ALA A 268 -14.72 -6.53 -33.60
N VAL A 269 -13.94 -7.52 -33.16
CA VAL A 269 -14.28 -8.93 -33.33
C VAL A 269 -14.61 -9.43 -31.94
N SER A 270 -15.89 -9.70 -31.74
CA SER A 270 -16.45 -10.36 -30.57
C SER A 270 -15.94 -11.80 -30.52
N ASP A 271 -15.20 -12.15 -29.48
CA ASP A 271 -14.97 -13.54 -29.12
C ASP A 271 -15.64 -13.88 -27.77
N PRO A 272 -16.09 -15.13 -27.59
CA PRO A 272 -17.13 -15.48 -26.64
C PRO A 272 -16.59 -15.68 -25.22
N VAL A 273 -17.48 -15.45 -24.26
CA VAL A 273 -17.33 -15.77 -22.84
C VAL A 273 -16.91 -17.23 -22.65
N ALA A 274 -15.69 -17.44 -22.14
CA ALA A 274 -15.23 -18.72 -21.61
C ALA A 274 -14.96 -18.59 -20.11
N LEU A 275 -15.82 -19.22 -19.31
CA LEU A 275 -15.62 -19.44 -17.88
C LEU A 275 -14.42 -20.38 -17.68
N THR A 276 -13.27 -19.81 -17.33
CA THR A 276 -12.18 -20.52 -16.65
C THR A 276 -11.79 -19.69 -15.41
N PRO A 277 -11.54 -20.30 -14.25
CA PRO A 277 -10.98 -19.57 -13.11
C PRO A 277 -9.61 -19.06 -13.53
N LYS A 278 -9.40 -17.74 -13.50
CA LYS A 278 -8.10 -17.16 -13.84
C LYS A 278 -7.09 -17.63 -12.79
N LEU A 279 -5.95 -18.14 -13.28
CA LEU A 279 -4.81 -18.71 -12.54
C LEU A 279 -4.11 -17.72 -11.57
N ASN A 280 -4.66 -16.52 -11.36
CA ASN A 280 -4.02 -15.39 -10.70
C ASN A 280 -4.70 -14.95 -9.38
N ASP A 281 -5.79 -15.61 -8.95
CA ASP A 281 -6.53 -15.18 -7.76
C ASP A 281 -6.12 -15.99 -6.52
N CYS A 282 -5.90 -15.31 -5.40
CA CYS A 282 -5.68 -15.96 -4.10
C CYS A 282 -7.00 -16.48 -3.52
N LEU A 283 -6.93 -17.53 -2.71
CA LEU A 283 -8.09 -18.06 -1.99
C LEU A 283 -8.71 -16.99 -1.07
N ASN A 284 -10.04 -17.01 -0.89
CA ASN A 284 -10.77 -16.11 0.00
C ASN A 284 -10.09 -15.93 1.37
N GLY A 285 -9.82 -14.67 1.73
CA GLY A 285 -9.14 -14.29 2.97
C GLY A 285 -7.61 -14.42 2.94
N TRP A 286 -7.01 -14.65 1.79
CA TRP A 286 -5.60 -14.39 1.49
C TRP A 286 -5.47 -13.10 0.69
N SER A 287 -4.44 -12.32 0.95
CA SER A 287 -4.16 -11.05 0.27
C SER A 287 -3.14 -11.28 -0.83
N PHE A 288 -3.46 -10.90 -2.07
CA PHE A 288 -2.52 -10.96 -3.18
C PHE A 288 -1.57 -9.77 -3.14
N TRP A 289 -0.27 -10.03 -3.31
CA TRP A 289 0.73 -8.99 -3.52
C TRP A 289 1.91 -9.53 -4.33
N ASN A 290 2.22 -8.86 -5.43
CA ASN A 290 3.37 -9.14 -6.30
C ASN A 290 3.55 -10.63 -6.69
N GLY A 291 2.47 -11.27 -7.14
CA GLY A 291 2.51 -12.67 -7.59
C GLY A 291 2.47 -13.71 -6.48
N SER A 292 2.26 -13.31 -5.22
CA SER A 292 2.16 -14.19 -4.04
C SER A 292 0.89 -13.90 -3.23
N CYS A 293 0.44 -14.90 -2.49
CA CYS A 293 -0.72 -14.82 -1.59
C CYS A 293 -0.24 -14.87 -0.14
N TYR A 294 -0.72 -13.95 0.69
CA TYR A 294 -0.33 -13.82 2.09
C TYR A 294 -1.52 -13.91 3.03
N LYS A 295 -1.32 -14.47 4.22
CA LYS A 295 -2.35 -14.49 5.26
C LYS A 295 -1.73 -14.39 6.64
N VAL A 296 -2.34 -13.56 7.47
CA VAL A 296 -1.92 -13.37 8.86
C VAL A 296 -2.80 -14.22 9.75
N PHE A 297 -2.16 -15.04 10.56
CA PHE A 297 -2.78 -15.86 11.58
C PHE A 297 -2.28 -15.42 12.96
N GLU A 298 -2.85 -15.99 14.01
CA GLU A 298 -2.60 -15.56 15.39
C GLU A 298 -2.24 -16.71 16.32
N ASN A 299 -1.52 -16.38 17.39
CA ASN A 299 -1.28 -17.22 18.57
C ASN A 299 -0.66 -18.59 18.25
N ALA A 300 0.61 -18.59 17.81
CA ALA A 300 1.38 -19.82 17.62
C ALA A 300 2.85 -19.62 17.98
N ASN A 301 3.53 -20.71 18.38
CA ASN A 301 4.99 -20.74 18.31
C ASN A 301 5.48 -20.97 16.87
N TRP A 302 6.78 -20.86 16.62
CA TRP A 302 7.31 -20.90 15.25
C TRP A 302 7.02 -22.24 14.55
N PHE A 303 7.16 -23.36 15.27
CA PHE A 303 6.94 -24.70 14.72
C PHE A 303 5.46 -24.96 14.41
N GLU A 304 4.56 -24.54 15.31
CA GLU A 304 3.12 -24.60 15.11
C GLU A 304 2.68 -23.73 13.93
N ALA A 305 3.24 -22.52 13.83
CA ALA A 305 2.96 -21.58 12.76
C ALA A 305 3.34 -22.17 11.39
N GLU A 306 4.53 -22.74 11.25
CA GLU A 306 4.95 -23.40 10.01
C GLU A 306 4.07 -24.63 9.68
N LYS A 307 3.72 -25.43 10.69
CA LYS A 307 2.80 -26.55 10.50
C LYS A 307 1.45 -26.05 9.97
N GLN A 308 0.94 -24.95 10.51
CA GLN A 308 -0.32 -24.36 10.09
C GLN A 308 -0.25 -23.75 8.68
N CYS A 309 0.84 -23.09 8.32
CA CYS A 309 1.04 -22.66 6.94
C CYS A 309 1.04 -23.86 5.98
N LYS A 310 1.73 -24.96 6.34
CA LYS A 310 1.74 -26.18 5.52
C LYS A 310 0.36 -26.82 5.34
N MET A 311 -0.52 -26.76 6.35
CA MET A 311 -1.92 -27.23 6.22
C MET A 311 -2.71 -26.44 5.16
N HIS A 312 -2.28 -25.23 4.82
CA HIS A 312 -2.85 -24.41 3.77
C HIS A 312 -2.00 -24.40 2.48
N HIS A 313 -1.23 -25.46 2.22
CA HIS A 313 -0.34 -25.56 1.05
C HIS A 313 0.57 -24.32 0.90
N SER A 314 1.06 -23.81 2.03
CA SER A 314 1.85 -22.58 2.15
C SER A 314 3.01 -22.78 3.12
N HIS A 315 3.86 -21.77 3.25
CA HIS A 315 4.95 -21.73 4.24
C HIS A 315 4.90 -20.42 5.01
N LEU A 316 5.56 -20.35 6.17
CA LEU A 316 5.86 -19.07 6.79
C LEU A 316 6.58 -18.17 5.77
N ALA A 317 6.18 -16.90 5.74
CA ALA A 317 6.53 -16.00 4.65
C ALA A 317 8.04 -15.79 4.51
N SER A 318 8.53 -15.97 3.28
CA SER A 318 9.82 -15.45 2.84
C SER A 318 9.71 -13.98 2.44
N ILE A 319 10.83 -13.26 2.52
CA ILE A 319 10.92 -11.84 2.15
C ILE A 319 12.08 -11.68 1.17
N ASN A 320 11.76 -11.29 -0.05
CA ASN A 320 12.69 -11.20 -1.16
C ASN A 320 12.87 -9.78 -1.70
N SER A 321 12.10 -8.80 -1.21
CA SER A 321 12.28 -7.38 -1.53
C SER A 321 11.98 -6.45 -0.35
N VAL A 322 12.42 -5.20 -0.47
CA VAL A 322 12.14 -4.14 0.53
C VAL A 322 10.64 -3.82 0.55
N GLU A 323 10.00 -3.80 -0.61
CA GLU A 323 8.57 -3.56 -0.77
C GLU A 323 7.77 -4.69 -0.12
N GLU A 324 8.20 -5.94 -0.30
CA GLU A 324 7.59 -7.11 0.35
C GLU A 324 7.72 -6.99 1.87
N ASN A 325 8.90 -6.61 2.36
CA ASN A 325 9.14 -6.40 3.78
C ASN A 325 8.21 -5.35 4.39
N LEU A 326 7.99 -4.23 3.69
CA LEU A 326 7.09 -3.16 4.12
C LEU A 326 5.64 -3.61 4.08
N TYR A 327 5.24 -4.29 3.00
CA TYR A 327 3.90 -4.84 2.84
C TYR A 327 3.55 -5.83 3.96
N LEU A 328 4.45 -6.76 4.30
CA LEU A 328 4.21 -7.72 5.38
C LEU A 328 4.13 -7.07 6.76
N ALA A 329 4.98 -6.07 7.01
CA ALA A 329 4.94 -5.30 8.25
C ALA A 329 3.61 -4.56 8.40
N ASP A 330 3.09 -4.01 7.29
CA ASP A 330 1.79 -3.35 7.24
C ASP A 330 0.62 -4.32 7.43
N LEU A 331 0.62 -5.40 6.66
CA LEU A 331 -0.42 -6.43 6.67
C LEU A 331 -0.62 -7.04 8.07
N ALA A 332 0.46 -7.23 8.83
CA ALA A 332 0.43 -7.85 10.15
C ALA A 332 0.40 -6.84 11.32
N GLN A 333 0.23 -5.54 11.07
CA GLN A 333 0.22 -4.52 12.12
C GLN A 333 -0.74 -4.85 13.27
N HIS A 334 -0.36 -4.47 14.49
CA HIS A 334 -1.19 -4.63 15.67
C HIS A 334 -1.75 -3.27 16.14
N PRO A 335 -3.02 -2.94 15.83
CA PRO A 335 -3.60 -1.61 16.05
C PRO A 335 -3.82 -1.21 17.52
N GLY A 336 -3.44 -2.06 18.49
CA GLY A 336 -3.56 -1.80 19.93
C GLY A 336 -2.27 -1.44 20.66
N ALA A 337 -1.13 -1.35 19.97
CA ALA A 337 0.16 -1.08 20.61
C ALA A 337 0.32 0.40 20.98
N THR A 338 -0.16 0.80 22.17
CA THR A 338 -0.04 2.18 22.70
C THR A 338 1.32 2.49 23.33
N ALA A 339 2.22 1.51 23.43
CA ALA A 339 3.56 1.68 23.99
C ALA A 339 4.57 0.71 23.36
N CYS A 340 5.84 1.13 23.31
CA CYS A 340 6.95 0.31 22.80
C CYS A 340 7.23 -0.96 23.62
N LEU A 341 6.66 -1.06 24.82
CA LEU A 341 7.03 -2.08 25.81
C LEU A 341 6.47 -3.48 25.52
N ALA A 342 5.51 -3.61 24.59
CA ALA A 342 4.92 -4.89 24.21
C ALA A 342 5.32 -5.38 22.80
N GLU A 343 6.14 -4.60 22.06
CA GLU A 343 6.52 -4.75 20.63
C GLU A 343 5.79 -5.90 19.90
N PRO A 344 4.60 -5.73 19.29
CA PRO A 344 3.96 -6.81 18.53
C PRO A 344 4.96 -7.43 17.54
N GLN A 345 5.19 -8.73 17.66
CA GLN A 345 6.08 -9.50 16.80
C GLN A 345 5.29 -10.50 15.97
N GLY A 346 5.78 -10.76 14.75
CA GLY A 346 5.23 -11.76 13.85
C GLY A 346 6.27 -12.81 13.50
N TRP A 347 5.92 -14.10 13.59
CA TRP A 347 6.77 -15.14 13.00
C TRP A 347 6.78 -15.04 11.48
N ILE A 348 7.97 -15.23 10.91
CA ILE A 348 8.26 -15.31 9.48
C ILE A 348 9.13 -16.54 9.21
N GLY A 349 9.30 -16.91 7.95
CA GLY A 349 9.92 -18.16 7.54
C GLY A 349 11.44 -18.24 7.64
N LEU A 350 12.09 -17.29 8.32
CA LEU A 350 13.55 -17.22 8.36
C LEU A 350 14.09 -18.08 9.52
N MET A 351 14.89 -19.09 9.20
CA MET A 351 15.48 -20.01 10.16
C MET A 351 16.99 -20.19 9.93
N ARG A 352 17.74 -20.36 11.01
CA ARG A 352 19.17 -20.59 11.01
C ARG A 352 19.47 -22.08 11.15
N GLU A 353 20.05 -22.65 10.11
CA GLU A 353 20.53 -24.04 10.08
C GLU A 353 22.02 -24.06 9.74
N ASN A 354 22.84 -24.80 10.48
CA ASN A 354 24.29 -24.90 10.26
C ASN A 354 24.96 -23.51 10.13
N ASN A 355 24.60 -22.58 11.02
CA ASN A 355 25.07 -21.19 11.03
C ASN A 355 24.71 -20.35 9.79
N GLN A 356 23.76 -20.79 8.96
CA GLN A 356 23.26 -20.04 7.81
C GLN A 356 21.77 -19.78 7.93
N TRP A 357 21.36 -18.54 7.67
CA TRP A 357 19.96 -18.15 7.59
C TRP A 357 19.36 -18.55 6.24
N LYS A 358 18.21 -19.21 6.28
CA LYS A 358 17.49 -19.71 5.10
C LYS A 358 15.98 -19.49 5.28
N TRP A 359 15.29 -19.30 4.17
CA TRP A 359 13.84 -19.32 4.15
C TRP A 359 13.34 -20.76 4.10
N VAL A 360 12.32 -21.09 4.89
CA VAL A 360 11.73 -22.44 4.95
C VAL A 360 11.05 -22.90 3.66
N ASP A 361 10.70 -21.96 2.78
CA ASP A 361 10.17 -22.25 1.45
C ASP A 361 11.25 -22.54 0.40
N GLY A 362 12.53 -22.50 0.80
CA GLY A 362 13.68 -22.78 -0.05
C GLY A 362 14.17 -21.59 -0.89
N THR A 363 13.56 -20.41 -0.76
CA THR A 363 14.00 -19.20 -1.47
C THR A 363 15.33 -18.66 -0.90
N SER A 364 16.02 -17.84 -1.70
CA SER A 364 17.34 -17.29 -1.34
C SER A 364 17.22 -16.25 -0.22
N ALA A 365 17.95 -16.44 0.89
CA ALA A 365 18.02 -15.50 2.00
C ALA A 365 19.10 -14.41 1.75
N ALA A 366 18.87 -13.56 0.75
CA ALA A 366 19.72 -12.39 0.47
C ALA A 366 19.10 -11.10 1.04
N ASN A 367 19.93 -10.12 1.40
CA ASN A 367 19.49 -8.76 1.79
C ASN A 367 18.47 -8.70 2.95
N LEU A 368 18.74 -9.45 4.02
CA LEU A 368 17.89 -9.53 5.21
C LEU A 368 17.86 -8.20 5.99
N ASN A 369 16.64 -7.71 6.29
CA ASN A 369 16.41 -6.42 6.94
C ASN A 369 16.58 -6.46 8.47
N TRP A 370 17.74 -6.88 8.95
CA TRP A 370 18.05 -7.00 10.38
C TRP A 370 17.93 -5.66 11.13
N PHE A 371 17.46 -5.73 12.37
CA PHE A 371 17.60 -4.61 13.30
C PHE A 371 19.08 -4.42 13.71
N THR A 372 19.45 -3.20 14.09
CA THR A 372 20.83 -2.90 14.52
C THR A 372 21.27 -3.85 15.64
N GLY A 373 22.41 -4.53 15.44
CA GLY A 373 22.93 -5.53 16.38
C GLY A 373 22.30 -6.92 16.24
N GLN A 374 21.65 -7.23 15.12
CA GLN A 374 21.12 -8.55 14.78
C GLN A 374 21.76 -9.10 13.50
N PRO A 375 21.76 -10.43 13.30
CA PRO A 375 21.32 -11.48 14.24
C PRO A 375 22.30 -11.68 15.40
N GLN A 376 21.84 -12.20 16.54
CA GLN A 376 22.73 -12.66 17.60
C GLN A 376 23.36 -13.99 17.22
N ALA A 377 24.69 -14.04 17.18
CA ALA A 377 25.47 -15.23 16.86
C ALA A 377 25.27 -16.36 17.91
N ASP A 378 25.22 -16.01 19.19
CA ASP A 378 25.17 -16.97 20.30
C ASP A 378 23.74 -17.24 20.84
N ALA A 379 22.71 -16.71 20.18
CA ALA A 379 21.35 -17.04 20.56
C ALA A 379 21.10 -18.54 20.31
N ALA A 380 20.61 -19.26 21.32
CA ALA A 380 20.08 -20.62 21.15
C ALA A 380 18.87 -20.66 20.18
N ASN A 381 18.35 -19.49 19.83
CA ASN A 381 17.15 -19.28 19.05
C ASN A 381 17.50 -19.15 17.56
N ASN A 382 17.07 -20.13 16.79
CA ASN A 382 17.35 -20.23 15.36
C ASN A 382 16.23 -19.66 14.47
N CYS A 383 15.16 -19.12 15.02
CA CYS A 383 14.05 -18.54 14.27
C CYS A 383 14.10 -17.01 14.33
N ALA A 384 13.71 -16.35 13.24
CA ALA A 384 13.55 -14.90 13.23
C ALA A 384 12.08 -14.49 13.26
N TYR A 385 11.84 -13.32 13.83
CA TYR A 385 10.55 -12.63 13.80
C TYR A 385 10.71 -11.23 13.23
N MET A 386 9.60 -10.68 12.75
CA MET A 386 9.48 -9.30 12.30
C MET A 386 8.84 -8.44 13.39
N HIS A 387 9.34 -7.21 13.54
CA HIS A 387 8.75 -6.17 14.39
C HIS A 387 7.56 -5.50 13.67
N LEU A 388 6.38 -5.50 14.28
CA LEU A 388 5.12 -5.05 13.66
C LEU A 388 4.58 -3.74 14.25
N ALA A 389 5.39 -3.07 15.07
CA ALA A 389 4.98 -1.90 15.83
C ALA A 389 5.39 -0.58 15.12
N PRO A 390 4.44 0.26 14.65
CA PRO A 390 4.77 1.49 13.94
C PRO A 390 5.43 2.57 14.82
N ILE A 391 5.23 2.53 16.14
CA ILE A 391 5.64 3.59 17.09
C ILE A 391 7.03 3.34 17.70
N CYS A 392 7.65 2.17 17.45
CA CYS A 392 8.89 1.76 18.13
C CYS A 392 10.15 2.16 17.36
N ASN A 393 10.63 3.40 17.50
CA ASN A 393 11.97 3.85 17.05
C ASN A 393 12.40 3.40 15.64
N GLY A 394 11.47 3.30 14.68
CA GLY A 394 11.77 2.84 13.30
C GLY A 394 12.11 1.35 13.17
N LYS A 395 11.70 0.51 14.14
CA LYS A 395 11.87 -0.95 14.11
C LYS A 395 10.88 -1.68 13.20
N MET A 396 9.79 -1.04 12.79
CA MET A 396 8.77 -1.71 11.98
C MET A 396 9.38 -2.35 10.73
N GLY A 397 9.04 -3.62 10.48
CA GLY A 397 9.58 -4.43 9.40
C GLY A 397 11.02 -4.92 9.61
N LYS A 398 11.70 -4.56 10.70
CA LYS A 398 13.05 -5.07 11.00
C LYS A 398 12.97 -6.50 11.55
N LEU A 399 14.05 -7.26 11.34
CA LEU A 399 14.17 -8.66 11.76
C LEU A 399 14.99 -8.79 13.05
N SER A 400 14.66 -9.78 13.87
CA SER A 400 15.39 -10.12 15.10
C SER A 400 15.24 -11.60 15.45
N ASN A 401 16.17 -12.15 16.25
CA ASN A 401 16.16 -13.55 16.69
C ASN A 401 16.35 -13.72 18.20
N TYR A 402 15.99 -12.71 18.99
CA TYR A 402 16.11 -12.76 20.46
C TYR A 402 15.14 -13.74 21.14
N LEU A 403 14.02 -14.07 20.50
CA LEU A 403 12.93 -14.81 21.12
C LEU A 403 13.08 -16.32 20.87
N PRO A 404 12.79 -17.17 21.88
CA PRO A 404 12.74 -18.62 21.71
C PRO A 404 11.71 -19.05 20.67
N CYS A 405 12.01 -20.09 19.90
CA CYS A 405 11.14 -20.57 18.82
C CYS A 405 9.86 -21.24 19.33
N ASP A 406 9.87 -21.73 20.56
CA ASP A 406 8.72 -22.26 21.29
C ASP A 406 7.84 -21.16 21.92
N ARG A 407 8.26 -19.88 21.87
CA ARG A 407 7.46 -18.76 22.34
C ARG A 407 6.26 -18.54 21.42
N VAL A 408 5.08 -18.48 22.03
CA VAL A 408 3.84 -18.11 21.32
C VAL A 408 3.85 -16.61 21.01
N LEU A 409 3.82 -16.26 19.73
CA LEU A 409 3.62 -14.89 19.26
C LEU A 409 2.17 -14.66 18.86
N LYS A 410 1.74 -13.41 18.94
CA LYS A 410 0.37 -13.01 18.61
C LYS A 410 0.08 -13.06 17.12
N LYS A 411 1.10 -13.03 16.27
CA LYS A 411 0.96 -13.00 14.81
C LYS A 411 1.98 -13.91 14.15
N PHE A 412 1.61 -14.45 13.01
CA PHE A 412 2.53 -15.06 12.05
C PHE A 412 1.96 -14.96 10.66
N ILE A 413 2.83 -14.97 9.66
CA ILE A 413 2.46 -14.68 8.26
C ILE A 413 2.78 -15.89 7.41
N CYS A 414 1.78 -16.42 6.70
CA CYS A 414 1.96 -17.46 5.69
C CYS A 414 2.00 -16.85 4.28
N LYS A 415 2.74 -17.49 3.37
CA LYS A 415 2.92 -17.13 1.95
C LYS A 415 2.78 -18.35 1.06
N THR A 416 2.09 -18.21 -0.08
CA THR A 416 2.02 -19.22 -1.14
C THR A 416 1.87 -18.58 -2.53
N SER A 417 1.94 -19.36 -3.59
CA SER A 417 1.61 -18.88 -4.94
C SER A 417 0.10 -18.95 -5.20
N PRO A 418 -0.47 -18.11 -6.08
CA PRO A 418 -1.88 -18.20 -6.47
C PRO A 418 -2.29 -19.61 -6.95
N SER A 419 -1.43 -20.27 -7.73
CA SER A 419 -1.66 -21.63 -8.22
C SER A 419 -1.81 -22.66 -7.09
N LYS A 420 -0.92 -22.63 -6.08
CA LYS A 420 -0.98 -23.54 -4.92
C LYS A 420 -2.10 -23.17 -3.95
N SER A 421 -2.43 -21.88 -3.85
CA SER A 421 -3.59 -21.40 -3.09
C SER A 421 -4.91 -21.95 -3.66
N ALA A 422 -5.01 -22.05 -4.99
CA ALA A 422 -6.19 -22.56 -5.69
C ALA A 422 -6.39 -24.08 -5.55
N GLU A 423 -5.33 -24.86 -5.29
CA GLU A 423 -5.42 -26.32 -5.07
C GLU A 423 -6.30 -26.67 -3.85
N LEU A 424 -6.39 -25.79 -2.84
CA LEU A 424 -7.30 -25.94 -1.68
C LEU A 424 -8.80 -25.95 -2.07
N ILE A 425 -9.16 -25.40 -3.22
CA ILE A 425 -10.55 -25.40 -3.73
C ILE A 425 -10.93 -26.78 -4.28
N MET A 426 -9.95 -27.54 -4.76
CA MET A 426 -10.17 -28.85 -5.39
C MET A 426 -10.21 -30.03 -4.41
N GLU A 427 -9.80 -29.82 -3.15
CA GLU A 427 -9.74 -30.85 -2.11
C GLU A 427 -10.95 -30.85 -1.15
N GLN A 428 -11.92 -29.95 -1.31
CA GLN A 428 -13.14 -30.01 -0.49
C GLN A 428 -13.97 -31.26 -0.84
N PRO A 429 -14.39 -32.08 0.14
CA PRO A 429 -15.21 -33.24 -0.15
C PRO A 429 -16.53 -32.79 -0.77
N LYS A 430 -16.88 -33.37 -1.93
CA LYS A 430 -18.22 -33.24 -2.51
C LYS A 430 -19.23 -33.58 -1.43
N GLU A 431 -20.15 -32.65 -1.15
CA GLU A 431 -21.32 -32.90 -0.33
C GLU A 431 -22.03 -34.14 -0.88
N VAL A 432 -22.14 -35.18 -0.04
CA VAL A 432 -22.93 -36.36 -0.35
C VAL A 432 -24.39 -35.94 -0.26
N GLU A 433 -25.04 -35.76 -1.42
CA GLU A 433 -26.50 -35.61 -1.48
C GLU A 433 -27.14 -36.84 -0.83
N LEU A 434 -27.81 -36.63 0.31
CA LEU A 434 -28.67 -37.66 0.89
C LEU A 434 -29.86 -37.92 -0.05
N PRO A 435 -30.24 -39.19 -0.28
CA PRO A 435 -31.39 -39.49 -1.12
C PRO A 435 -32.66 -38.91 -0.49
N LYS A 436 -33.42 -38.15 -1.28
CA LYS A 436 -34.77 -37.73 -0.92
C LYS A 436 -35.62 -38.96 -0.61
N VAL A 437 -36.03 -39.10 0.64
CA VAL A 437 -37.07 -40.06 1.04
C VAL A 437 -38.38 -39.58 0.42
N ILE A 438 -38.92 -40.38 -0.50
CA ILE A 438 -40.27 -40.23 -1.03
C ILE A 438 -41.20 -40.85 0.02
N THR A 439 -42.04 -40.04 0.65
CA THR A 439 -43.25 -40.46 1.36
C THR A 439 -44.40 -39.59 0.93
#